data_AF-A0AA94RH77-F1
#
_entry.id   AF-A0AA94RH77-F1
#
_cell.length_a   1.000
_cell.length_b   1.000
_cell.length_c   1.000
_cell.angle_alpha   90.00
_cell.angle_beta   90.00
_cell.angle_gamma   90.00
#
_symmetry.space_group_name_H-M   'P 1'
#
loop_
_entity.id
_entity.type
_entity.pdbx_description
1 polymer ?
#
loop_
_entity_poly.entity_id
_entity_poly.type
_entity_poly.pdbx_seq_one_letter_code
_entity_poly.pdbx_strand_id
1 'polypeptide(L)'
;MDTQLLSAIASGDDASRAAAIGAGSREVVERIAHLREPWVLNIDADATIESIDRHAVKLFERGAPEIGEWVQRILGHWRRQRSWFNLTVDVVARAGDDDLNRVIIASADCIRRATFAFLDIDFGADPPMPDDPSYGLLLAVGEIFTTHRDQNPLRMQLDSVGGLAAAPEHNPWVAALIDQELVIYRRLYRVFFQLLEHAGMFDDREDDREFFYTPDEVDRQTR
;
A
#
# COMPACT_ATOMS: atom_id res chain seq x y z
N MET A 1 -3.55 -28.29 2.23
CA MET A 1 -4.16 -27.46 1.17
C MET A 1 -3.33 -27.49 -0.11
N ASP A 2 -2.00 -27.32 -0.03
CA ASP A 2 -1.12 -27.29 -1.21
C ASP A 2 -1.19 -28.54 -2.10
N THR A 3 -1.23 -29.73 -1.51
CA THR A 3 -1.37 -30.99 -2.27
C THR A 3 -2.70 -31.09 -3.01
N GLN A 4 -3.78 -30.51 -2.45
CA GLN A 4 -5.11 -30.50 -3.08
C GLN A 4 -5.14 -29.54 -4.26
N LEU A 5 -4.55 -28.34 -4.13
CA LEU A 5 -4.44 -27.39 -5.23
C LEU A 5 -3.58 -27.94 -6.37
N LEU A 6 -2.41 -28.50 -6.06
CA LEU A 6 -1.52 -29.10 -7.06
C LEU A 6 -2.18 -30.28 -7.78
N SER A 7 -2.92 -31.12 -7.05
CA SER A 7 -3.69 -32.21 -7.65
C SER A 7 -4.80 -31.69 -8.57
N ALA A 8 -5.54 -30.66 -8.15
CA ALA A 8 -6.62 -30.07 -8.94
C ALA A 8 -6.10 -29.39 -10.23
N ILE A 9 -4.95 -28.71 -10.14
CA ILE A 9 -4.28 -28.14 -11.31
C ILE A 9 -3.85 -29.25 -12.27
N ALA A 10 -3.24 -30.32 -11.76
CA ALA A 10 -2.77 -31.44 -12.57
C ALA A 10 -3.92 -32.22 -13.24
N SER A 11 -5.08 -32.32 -12.58
CA SER A 11 -6.26 -33.02 -13.09
C SER A 11 -7.20 -32.15 -13.94
N GLY A 12 -6.98 -30.82 -13.99
CA GLY A 12 -7.90 -29.88 -14.63
C GLY A 12 -9.27 -29.79 -13.92
N ASP A 13 -9.32 -30.10 -12.62
CA ASP A 13 -10.54 -30.02 -11.83
C ASP A 13 -10.76 -28.59 -11.34
N ASP A 14 -11.51 -27.81 -12.13
CA ASP A 14 -11.81 -26.41 -11.85
C ASP A 14 -12.58 -26.22 -10.54
N ALA A 15 -13.44 -27.16 -10.15
CA ALA A 15 -14.23 -27.06 -8.92
C ALA A 15 -13.34 -27.22 -7.68
N SER A 16 -12.48 -28.25 -7.66
CA SER A 16 -11.52 -28.45 -6.57
C SER A 16 -10.50 -27.31 -6.50
N ARG A 17 -10.08 -26.77 -7.65
CA ARG A 17 -9.20 -25.60 -7.71
C ARG A 17 -9.87 -24.36 -7.10
N ALA A 18 -11.10 -24.07 -7.49
CA ALA A 18 -11.86 -22.94 -6.97
C ALA A 18 -12.09 -23.05 -5.45
N ALA A 19 -12.40 -24.24 -4.95
CA ALA A 19 -12.56 -24.49 -3.51
C ALA A 19 -11.26 -24.24 -2.74
N ALA A 20 -10.12 -24.70 -3.26
CA ALA A 20 -8.81 -24.47 -2.64
C ALA A 20 -8.47 -22.96 -2.59
N ILE A 21 -8.64 -22.23 -3.69
CA ILE A 21 -8.43 -20.77 -3.75
C ILE A 21 -9.36 -20.04 -2.77
N GLY A 22 -10.61 -20.50 -2.65
CA GLY A 22 -11.58 -19.98 -1.68
C GLY A 22 -11.10 -20.13 -0.24
N ALA A 23 -10.63 -21.32 0.15
CA ALA A 23 -10.08 -21.58 1.47
C ALA A 23 -8.85 -20.70 1.77
N GLY A 24 -7.90 -20.62 0.84
CA GLY A 24 -6.73 -19.75 0.99
C GLY A 24 -7.11 -18.27 1.15
N SER A 25 -8.13 -17.80 0.41
CA SER A 25 -8.61 -16.42 0.53
C SER A 25 -9.21 -16.11 1.90
N ARG A 26 -9.84 -17.09 2.56
CA ARG A 26 -10.36 -16.91 3.92
C ARG A 26 -9.25 -16.77 4.95
N GLU A 27 -8.19 -17.57 4.84
CA GLU A 27 -7.01 -17.41 5.71
C GLU A 27 -6.38 -16.02 5.54
N VAL A 28 -6.33 -15.49 4.31
CA VAL A 28 -5.87 -14.11 4.05
C VAL A 28 -6.79 -13.07 4.70
N VAL A 29 -8.11 -13.24 4.63
CA VAL A 29 -9.07 -12.36 5.33
C VAL A 29 -8.82 -12.37 6.84
N GLU A 30 -8.66 -13.55 7.44
CA GLU A 30 -8.38 -13.69 8.87
C GLU A 30 -7.07 -13.01 9.26
N ARG A 31 -6.03 -13.17 8.44
CA ARG A 31 -4.76 -12.46 8.64
C ARG A 31 -4.95 -10.95 8.58
N ILE A 32 -5.64 -10.42 7.57
CA ILE A 32 -5.90 -8.98 7.45
C ILE A 32 -6.71 -8.46 8.64
N ALA A 33 -7.70 -9.23 9.12
CA ALA A 33 -8.46 -8.86 10.31
C ALA A 33 -7.56 -8.76 11.55
N HIS A 34 -6.67 -9.73 11.76
CA HIS A 34 -5.69 -9.70 12.84
C HIS A 34 -4.72 -8.51 12.72
N LEU A 35 -4.27 -8.18 11.51
CA LEU A 35 -3.38 -7.05 11.26
C LEU A 35 -4.01 -5.69 11.61
N ARG A 36 -5.34 -5.59 11.64
CA ARG A 36 -6.08 -4.38 12.05
C ARG A 36 -6.29 -4.27 13.56
N GLU A 37 -5.88 -5.27 14.33
CA GLU A 37 -6.05 -5.26 15.78
C GLU A 37 -5.13 -4.22 16.44
N PRO A 38 -5.62 -3.41 17.40
CA PRO A 38 -4.84 -2.30 17.98
C PRO A 38 -3.53 -2.71 18.68
N TRP A 39 -3.39 -3.98 19.07
CA TRP A 39 -2.20 -4.51 19.76
C TRP A 39 -1.17 -5.11 18.80
N VAL A 40 -1.51 -5.25 17.53
CA VAL A 40 -0.55 -5.72 16.52
C VAL A 40 0.33 -4.54 16.14
N LEU A 41 1.62 -4.62 16.49
CA LEU A 41 2.65 -3.62 16.16
C LEU A 41 3.00 -3.70 14.68
N ASN A 42 2.01 -3.43 13.84
CA ASN A 42 2.15 -3.41 12.41
C ASN A 42 1.54 -2.12 11.90
N ILE A 43 2.31 -1.35 11.14
CA ILE A 43 1.87 -0.06 10.67
C ILE A 43 0.93 -0.32 9.49
N ASP A 44 -0.35 -0.57 9.80
CA ASP A 44 -1.41 -0.64 8.81
C ASP A 44 -1.46 0.67 8.00
N ALA A 45 -1.95 0.61 6.77
CA ALA A 45 -2.08 1.77 5.90
C ALA A 45 -2.90 2.88 6.55
N ASP A 46 -3.94 2.53 7.32
CA ASP A 46 -4.77 3.49 8.06
C ASP A 46 -3.96 4.24 9.13
N ALA A 47 -3.18 3.53 9.94
CA ALA A 47 -2.28 4.13 10.93
C ALA A 47 -1.17 4.97 10.28
N THR A 48 -0.66 4.53 9.13
CA THR A 48 0.34 5.30 8.36
C THR A 48 -0.26 6.61 7.86
N ILE A 49 -1.43 6.56 7.23
CA ILE A 49 -2.15 7.74 6.73
C ILE A 49 -2.39 8.72 7.87
N GLU A 50 -2.89 8.26 9.02
CA GLU A 50 -3.13 9.11 10.20
C GLU A 50 -1.84 9.73 10.74
N SER A 51 -0.74 8.97 10.74
CA SER A 51 0.55 9.51 11.19
C SER A 51 1.07 10.58 10.24
N ILE A 52 1.05 10.35 8.93
CA ILE A 52 1.42 11.37 7.93
C ILE A 52 0.51 12.59 8.02
N ASP A 53 -0.80 12.40 8.25
CA ASP A 53 -1.75 13.51 8.42
C ASP A 53 -1.38 14.40 9.61
N ARG A 54 -0.98 13.80 10.74
CA ARG A 54 -0.47 14.55 11.90
C ARG A 54 0.82 15.31 11.57
N HIS A 55 1.73 14.74 10.80
CA HIS A 55 2.93 15.45 10.36
C HIS A 55 2.60 16.59 9.39
N ALA A 56 1.61 16.39 8.51
CA ALA A 56 1.12 17.42 7.61
C ALA A 56 0.50 18.61 8.38
N VAL A 57 -0.22 18.36 9.47
CA VAL A 57 -0.74 19.44 10.36
C VAL A 57 0.39 20.34 10.88
N LYS A 58 1.56 19.77 11.21
CA LYS A 58 2.72 20.56 11.67
C LYS A 58 3.21 21.54 10.60
N LEU A 59 3.00 21.28 9.31
CA LEU A 59 3.40 22.20 8.24
C LEU A 59 2.60 23.50 8.28
N PHE A 60 1.32 23.45 8.65
CA PHE A 60 0.48 24.63 8.86
C PHE A 60 1.00 25.48 10.01
N GLU A 61 1.36 24.84 11.13
CA GLU A 61 1.93 25.48 12.31
C GLU A 61 3.29 26.14 12.03
N ARG A 62 3.98 25.67 10.98
CA ARG A 62 5.32 26.10 10.57
C ARG A 62 5.30 27.07 9.38
N GLY A 63 4.14 27.59 9.02
CA GLY A 63 4.01 28.61 7.98
C GLY A 63 4.14 28.09 6.55
N ALA A 64 3.93 26.79 6.32
CA ALA A 64 3.90 26.19 4.99
C ALA A 64 2.57 25.46 4.72
N PRO A 65 1.43 26.18 4.76
CA PRO A 65 0.11 25.60 4.56
C PRO A 65 -0.05 24.96 3.17
N GLU A 66 0.57 25.50 2.13
CA GLU A 66 0.47 24.98 0.76
C GLU A 66 1.04 23.56 0.65
N ILE A 67 2.15 23.28 1.35
CA ILE A 67 2.73 21.94 1.43
C ILE A 67 1.80 21.02 2.23
N GLY A 68 1.28 21.50 3.36
CA GLY A 68 0.33 20.75 4.19
C GLY A 68 -0.93 20.33 3.44
N GLU A 69 -1.54 21.26 2.69
CA GLU A 69 -2.72 21.02 1.85
C GLU A 69 -2.42 20.04 0.72
N TRP A 70 -1.24 20.16 0.09
CA TRP A 70 -0.81 19.24 -0.97
C TRP A 70 -0.65 17.81 -0.43
N VAL A 71 -0.01 17.62 0.72
CA VAL A 71 0.10 16.31 1.39
C VAL A 71 -1.29 15.78 1.76
N GLN A 72 -2.17 16.60 2.35
CA GLN A 72 -3.52 16.18 2.71
C GLN A 72 -4.35 15.75 1.49
N ARG A 73 -4.16 16.39 0.33
CA ARG A 73 -4.79 15.99 -0.93
C ARG A 73 -4.34 14.58 -1.32
N ILE A 74 -3.03 14.32 -1.32
CA ILE A 74 -2.45 12.99 -1.60
C ILE A 74 -3.05 11.94 -0.65
N LEU A 75 -3.07 12.22 0.66
CA LEU A 75 -3.67 11.33 1.66
C LEU A 75 -5.16 11.09 1.41
N GLY A 76 -5.91 12.10 0.93
CA GLY A 76 -7.30 11.95 0.51
C GLY A 76 -7.47 10.94 -0.63
N HIS A 77 -6.56 10.92 -1.60
CA HIS A 77 -6.55 9.90 -2.65
C HIS A 77 -6.18 8.52 -2.11
N TRP A 78 -5.20 8.43 -1.20
CA TRP A 78 -4.81 7.17 -0.58
C TRP A 78 -5.94 6.57 0.27
N ARG A 79 -6.66 7.38 1.09
CA ARG A 79 -7.84 6.95 1.85
C ARG A 79 -8.94 6.36 0.96
N ARG A 80 -9.15 6.92 -0.25
CA ARG A 80 -10.08 6.36 -1.24
C ARG A 80 -9.63 4.98 -1.73
N GLN A 81 -8.35 4.79 -2.02
CA GLN A 81 -7.82 3.48 -2.39
C GLN A 81 -7.96 2.46 -1.26
N ARG A 82 -7.68 2.89 -0.04
CA ARG A 82 -7.86 2.07 1.16
C ARG A 82 -9.32 1.67 1.39
N SER A 83 -10.26 2.54 1.04
CA SER A 83 -11.70 2.21 1.08
C SER A 83 -12.06 1.09 0.09
N TRP A 84 -11.51 1.11 -1.14
CA TRP A 84 -11.70 0.03 -2.11
C TRP A 84 -11.05 -1.28 -1.64
N PHE A 85 -9.84 -1.22 -1.10
CA PHE A 85 -9.18 -2.36 -0.46
C PHE A 85 -10.10 -3.00 0.59
N ASN A 86 -10.55 -2.19 1.56
CA ASN A 86 -11.37 -2.65 2.67
C ASN A 86 -12.71 -3.24 2.18
N LEU A 87 -13.34 -2.61 1.18
CA LEU A 87 -14.57 -3.14 0.57
C LEU A 87 -14.37 -4.56 0.03
N THR A 88 -13.28 -4.82 -0.71
CA THR A 88 -13.08 -6.16 -1.29
C THR A 88 -12.78 -7.23 -0.24
N VAL A 89 -12.02 -6.88 0.81
CA VAL A 89 -11.80 -7.77 1.97
C VAL A 89 -13.14 -8.13 2.61
N ASP A 90 -13.99 -7.13 2.86
CA ASP A 90 -15.31 -7.32 3.46
C ASP A 90 -16.25 -8.17 2.59
N VAL A 91 -16.22 -7.98 1.27
CA VAL A 91 -17.05 -8.74 0.33
C VAL A 91 -16.58 -10.19 0.25
N VAL A 92 -15.27 -10.45 0.21
CA VAL A 92 -14.72 -11.82 0.25
C VAL A 92 -15.03 -12.49 1.59
N ALA A 93 -14.90 -11.78 2.71
CA ALA A 93 -15.19 -12.29 4.05
C ALA A 93 -16.65 -12.76 4.22
N ARG A 94 -17.60 -12.08 3.55
CA ARG A 94 -19.04 -12.36 3.64
C ARG A 94 -19.54 -13.36 2.60
N ALA A 95 -18.71 -13.75 1.64
CA ALA A 95 -19.12 -14.63 0.55
C ALA A 95 -19.32 -16.08 1.03
N GLY A 96 -20.49 -16.64 0.68
CA GLY A 96 -20.76 -18.07 0.85
C GLY A 96 -19.94 -18.92 -0.14
N ASP A 97 -19.76 -20.20 0.18
CA ASP A 97 -18.92 -21.12 -0.61
C ASP A 97 -19.33 -21.18 -2.09
N ASP A 98 -20.63 -21.18 -2.37
CA ASP A 98 -21.18 -21.30 -3.72
C ASP A 98 -20.84 -20.09 -4.63
N ASP A 99 -20.68 -18.90 -4.05
CA ASP A 99 -20.39 -17.65 -4.77
C ASP A 99 -18.93 -17.18 -4.63
N LEU A 100 -18.16 -17.79 -3.72
CA LEU A 100 -16.85 -17.30 -3.29
C LEU A 100 -15.87 -17.12 -4.45
N ASN A 101 -15.80 -18.07 -5.38
CA ASN A 101 -14.91 -17.97 -6.54
C ASN A 101 -15.28 -16.79 -7.45
N ARG A 102 -16.58 -16.58 -7.70
CA ARG A 102 -17.06 -15.44 -8.50
C ARG A 102 -16.74 -14.12 -7.79
N VAL A 103 -16.92 -14.07 -6.47
CA VAL A 103 -16.60 -12.91 -5.64
C VAL A 103 -15.10 -12.61 -5.68
N ILE A 104 -14.23 -13.61 -5.57
CA ILE A 104 -12.76 -13.45 -5.65
C ILE A 104 -12.37 -12.80 -6.99
N ILE A 105 -12.90 -13.29 -8.10
CA ILE A 105 -12.61 -12.72 -9.43
C ILE A 105 -13.10 -11.27 -9.53
N ALA A 106 -14.35 -11.01 -9.12
CA ALA A 106 -14.91 -9.66 -9.17
C ALA A 106 -14.16 -8.66 -8.25
N SER A 107 -13.76 -9.11 -7.06
CA SER A 107 -12.95 -8.33 -6.11
C SER A 107 -11.57 -8.04 -6.68
N ALA A 108 -10.92 -9.02 -7.31
CA ALA A 108 -9.64 -8.82 -7.99
C ALA A 108 -9.74 -7.73 -9.08
N ASP A 109 -10.78 -7.79 -9.92
CA ASP A 109 -11.01 -6.79 -10.97
C ASP A 109 -11.31 -5.41 -10.39
N CYS A 110 -12.06 -5.32 -9.29
CA CYS A 110 -12.33 -4.08 -8.59
C CYS A 110 -11.04 -3.41 -8.10
N ILE A 111 -10.16 -4.16 -7.43
CA ILE A 111 -8.88 -3.65 -6.93
C ILE A 111 -7.95 -3.25 -8.07
N ARG A 112 -7.85 -4.04 -9.15
CA ARG A 112 -7.04 -3.67 -10.32
C ARG A 112 -7.51 -2.35 -10.92
N ARG A 113 -8.82 -2.16 -11.10
CA ARG A 113 -9.37 -0.90 -11.61
C ARG A 113 -9.08 0.28 -10.68
N ALA A 114 -9.22 0.09 -9.37
CA ALA A 114 -8.89 1.11 -8.38
C ALA A 114 -7.39 1.48 -8.44
N THR A 115 -6.52 0.49 -8.64
CA THR A 115 -5.06 0.65 -8.80
C THR A 115 -4.72 1.42 -10.07
N PHE A 116 -5.30 1.06 -11.23
CA PHE A 116 -5.11 1.82 -12.46
C PHE A 116 -5.59 3.26 -12.32
N ALA A 117 -6.77 3.46 -11.73
CA ALA A 117 -7.26 4.80 -11.45
C ALA A 117 -6.33 5.58 -10.52
N PHE A 118 -5.60 4.92 -9.61
CA PHE A 118 -4.61 5.58 -8.77
C PHE A 118 -3.40 6.07 -9.55
N LEU A 119 -2.89 5.30 -10.51
CA LEU A 119 -1.75 5.69 -11.35
C LEU A 119 -2.01 6.98 -12.14
N ASP A 120 -3.26 7.21 -12.53
CA ASP A 120 -3.68 8.37 -13.32
C ASP A 120 -4.03 9.60 -12.48
N ILE A 121 -3.99 9.52 -11.14
CA ILE A 121 -4.34 10.66 -10.28
C ILE A 121 -3.29 11.75 -10.41
N ASP A 122 -3.70 12.93 -10.84
CA ASP A 122 -2.90 14.14 -10.69
C ASP A 122 -2.91 14.60 -9.22
N PHE A 123 -1.74 14.63 -8.57
CA PHE A 123 -1.59 15.17 -7.22
C PHE A 123 -1.50 16.71 -7.20
N GLY A 124 -1.43 17.33 -8.38
CA GLY A 124 -1.18 18.75 -8.59
C GLY A 124 0.31 19.05 -8.64
N ALA A 125 0.63 20.28 -9.04
CA ALA A 125 2.00 20.77 -9.06
C ALA A 125 2.65 20.70 -7.67
N ASP A 126 3.98 20.54 -7.67
CA ASP A 126 4.77 20.58 -6.45
C ASP A 126 4.52 21.89 -5.70
N PRO A 127 4.34 21.84 -4.37
CA PRO A 127 4.08 23.04 -3.59
C PRO A 127 5.32 23.94 -3.58
N PRO A 128 5.14 25.28 -3.54
CA PRO A 128 6.27 26.19 -3.44
C PRO A 128 7.03 25.95 -2.14
N MET A 129 8.37 25.94 -2.23
CA MET A 129 9.25 25.87 -1.06
C MET A 129 9.72 27.27 -0.66
N PRO A 130 9.84 27.56 0.64
CA PRO A 130 10.53 28.77 1.10
C PRO A 130 12.00 28.75 0.67
N ASP A 131 12.55 29.92 0.31
CA ASP A 131 13.97 30.05 -0.08
C ASP A 131 14.95 29.64 1.05
N ASP A 132 14.52 29.79 2.31
CA ASP A 132 15.25 29.37 3.52
C ASP A 132 14.32 28.53 4.40
N PRO A 133 14.20 27.21 4.15
CA PRO A 133 13.27 26.36 4.87
C PRO A 133 13.70 26.22 6.34
N SER A 134 12.79 26.55 7.27
CA SER A 134 13.06 26.37 8.69
C SER A 134 13.37 24.90 9.02
N TYR A 135 14.23 24.65 10.00
CA TYR A 135 14.51 23.29 10.50
C TYR A 135 13.22 22.52 10.87
N GLY A 136 12.21 23.23 11.39
CA GLY A 136 10.92 22.63 11.69
C GLY A 136 10.20 22.11 10.45
N LEU A 137 10.26 22.83 9.33
CA LEU A 137 9.68 22.41 8.05
C LEU A 137 10.38 21.16 7.54
N LEU A 138 11.72 21.18 7.50
CA LEU A 138 12.54 20.04 7.10
C LEU A 138 12.23 18.80 7.95
N LEU A 139 12.10 18.96 9.27
CA LEU A 139 11.73 17.89 10.17
C LEU A 139 10.33 17.32 9.87
N ALA A 140 9.33 18.16 9.57
CA ALA A 140 8.00 17.66 9.18
C ALA A 140 8.06 16.84 7.90
N VAL A 141 8.73 17.35 6.87
CA VAL A 141 8.86 16.66 5.58
C VAL A 141 9.63 15.34 5.75
N GLY A 142 10.71 15.35 6.53
CA GLY A 142 11.45 14.15 6.90
C GLY A 142 10.60 13.12 7.62
N GLU A 143 9.80 13.54 8.60
CA GLU A 143 8.86 12.66 9.32
C GLU A 143 7.78 12.06 8.40
N ILE A 144 7.26 12.84 7.44
CA ILE A 144 6.31 12.34 6.43
C ILE A 144 6.95 11.23 5.60
N PHE A 145 8.15 11.48 5.08
CA PHE A 145 8.85 10.53 4.23
C PHE A 145 9.24 9.26 4.99
N THR A 146 9.82 9.36 6.18
CA THR A 146 10.23 8.19 6.97
C THR A 146 9.03 7.37 7.43
N THR A 147 7.92 8.02 7.81
CA THR A 147 6.66 7.33 8.13
C THR A 147 6.16 6.49 6.94
N HIS A 148 6.26 7.03 5.72
CA HIS A 148 5.89 6.29 4.52
C HIS A 148 6.89 5.16 4.20
N ARG A 149 8.19 5.44 4.25
CA ARG A 149 9.27 4.48 3.94
C ARG A 149 9.23 3.27 4.86
N ASP A 150 9.06 3.50 6.15
CA ASP A 150 9.20 2.49 7.21
C ASP A 150 7.92 1.66 7.42
N GLN A 151 6.96 1.75 6.49
CA GLN A 151 5.82 0.85 6.42
C GLN A 151 6.28 -0.60 6.31
N ASN A 152 5.55 -1.50 6.98
CA ASN A 152 5.73 -2.92 6.78
C ASN A 152 4.86 -3.38 5.60
N PRO A 153 5.43 -3.85 4.48
CA PRO A 153 4.64 -4.12 3.28
C PRO A 153 3.62 -5.24 3.43
N LEU A 154 2.43 -5.09 2.86
CA LEU A 154 1.38 -6.12 2.90
C LEU A 154 1.89 -7.47 2.36
N ARG A 155 2.66 -7.45 1.28
CA ARG A 155 3.25 -8.65 0.68
C ARG A 155 4.14 -9.45 1.64
N MET A 156 4.85 -8.78 2.56
CA MET A 156 5.65 -9.46 3.60
C MET A 156 4.75 -10.01 4.71
N GLN A 157 3.64 -9.35 4.99
CA GLN A 157 2.70 -9.76 6.04
C GLN A 157 1.78 -10.91 5.63
N LEU A 158 1.58 -11.08 4.33
CA LEU A 158 0.81 -12.16 3.71
C LEU A 158 1.70 -13.32 3.26
N ASP A 159 3.02 -13.23 3.43
CA ASP A 159 3.92 -14.31 3.06
C ASP A 159 3.53 -15.62 3.76
N SER A 160 3.39 -16.69 2.96
CA SER A 160 2.97 -18.03 3.39
C SER A 160 1.56 -18.16 4.02
N VAL A 161 0.78 -17.09 4.13
CA VAL A 161 -0.61 -17.12 4.64
C VAL A 161 -1.50 -17.79 3.60
N GLY A 162 -2.32 -18.78 3.97
CA GLY A 162 -3.16 -19.50 3.01
C GLY A 162 -2.39 -20.42 2.06
N GLY A 163 -1.10 -20.69 2.34
CA GLY A 163 -0.24 -21.56 1.56
C GLY A 163 -0.23 -21.24 0.06
N LEU A 164 -0.10 -22.28 -0.77
CA LEU A 164 -0.05 -22.13 -2.22
C LEU A 164 -1.36 -21.56 -2.81
N ALA A 165 -2.50 -21.78 -2.14
CA ALA A 165 -3.81 -21.34 -2.62
C ALA A 165 -4.10 -19.85 -2.43
N ALA A 166 -3.32 -19.18 -1.58
CA ALA A 166 -3.33 -17.74 -1.42
C ALA A 166 -2.11 -17.06 -2.06
N ALA A 167 -1.15 -17.83 -2.57
CA ALA A 167 -0.02 -17.27 -3.31
C ALA A 167 -0.53 -16.47 -4.54
N PRO A 168 0.08 -15.31 -4.85
CA PRO A 168 -0.37 -14.41 -5.90
C PRO A 168 -0.39 -15.07 -7.30
N GLU A 169 0.40 -16.11 -7.53
CA GLU A 169 0.43 -16.88 -8.78
C GLU A 169 -0.87 -17.68 -9.00
N HIS A 170 -1.61 -17.98 -7.92
CA HIS A 170 -2.78 -18.83 -7.94
C HIS A 170 -4.05 -18.09 -7.53
N ASN A 171 -3.93 -17.07 -6.70
CA ASN A 171 -5.06 -16.29 -6.19
C ASN A 171 -5.11 -14.89 -6.81
N PRO A 172 -6.02 -14.63 -7.76
CA PRO A 172 -6.07 -13.37 -8.48
C PRO A 172 -6.43 -12.18 -7.58
N TRP A 173 -7.16 -12.41 -6.49
CA TRP A 173 -7.49 -11.35 -5.54
C TRP A 173 -6.27 -10.96 -4.71
N VAL A 174 -5.54 -11.93 -4.16
CA VAL A 174 -4.29 -11.66 -3.40
C VAL A 174 -3.26 -10.97 -4.28
N ALA A 175 -3.10 -11.42 -5.53
CA ALA A 175 -2.24 -10.74 -6.51
C ALA A 175 -2.63 -9.26 -6.67
N ALA A 176 -3.93 -8.97 -6.84
CA ALA A 176 -4.41 -7.60 -6.98
C ALA A 176 -4.17 -6.74 -5.72
N LEU A 177 -4.29 -7.32 -4.51
CA LEU A 177 -3.99 -6.60 -3.26
C LEU A 177 -2.50 -6.22 -3.16
N ILE A 178 -1.61 -7.16 -3.51
CA ILE A 178 -0.15 -6.94 -3.51
C ILE A 178 0.22 -5.91 -4.58
N ASP A 179 -0.33 -6.02 -5.78
CA ASP A 179 -0.09 -5.06 -6.86
C ASP A 179 -0.53 -3.64 -6.46
N GLN A 180 -1.71 -3.51 -5.82
CA GLN A 180 -2.19 -2.22 -5.33
C GLN A 180 -1.26 -1.63 -4.27
N GLU A 181 -0.84 -2.43 -3.28
CA GLU A 181 0.10 -2.00 -2.25
C GLU A 181 1.40 -1.47 -2.87
N LEU A 182 2.01 -2.26 -3.75
CA LEU A 182 3.29 -1.92 -4.37
C LEU A 182 3.21 -0.68 -5.24
N VAL A 183 2.13 -0.53 -6.03
CA VAL A 183 1.89 0.66 -6.85
C VAL A 183 1.73 1.91 -5.99
N ILE A 184 0.93 1.82 -4.93
CA ILE A 184 0.72 2.95 -4.02
C ILE A 184 2.03 3.30 -3.31
N TYR A 185 2.72 2.30 -2.77
CA TYR A 185 4.01 2.48 -2.08
C TYR A 185 5.02 3.20 -2.97
N ARG A 186 5.33 2.65 -4.16
CA ARG A 186 6.33 3.23 -5.06
C ARG A 186 5.99 4.66 -5.49
N ARG A 187 4.71 4.89 -5.82
CA ARG A 187 4.26 6.20 -6.28
C ARG A 187 4.35 7.25 -5.17
N LEU A 188 3.90 6.92 -3.96
CA LEU A 188 4.00 7.81 -2.81
C LEU A 188 5.44 8.00 -2.36
N TYR A 189 6.27 6.96 -2.41
CA TYR A 189 7.70 7.03 -2.13
C TYR A 189 8.36 8.08 -3.02
N ARG A 190 8.15 8.01 -4.33
CA ARG A 190 8.69 8.97 -5.30
C ARG A 190 8.26 10.40 -4.99
N VAL A 191 6.97 10.60 -4.72
CA VAL A 191 6.39 11.92 -4.44
C VAL A 191 6.91 12.52 -3.13
N PHE A 192 7.01 11.73 -2.06
CA PHE A 192 7.55 12.20 -0.78
C PHE A 192 9.07 12.34 -0.80
N PHE A 193 9.78 11.53 -1.59
CA PHE A 193 11.21 11.69 -1.83
C PHE A 193 11.50 13.01 -2.57
N GLN A 194 10.72 13.33 -3.60
CA GLN A 194 10.81 14.62 -4.30
C GLN A 194 10.51 15.79 -3.36
N LEU A 195 9.52 15.66 -2.48
CA LEU A 195 9.25 16.69 -1.46
C LEU A 195 10.46 16.89 -0.53
N LEU A 196 11.11 15.79 -0.13
CA LEU A 196 12.32 15.80 0.70
C LEU A 196 13.50 16.47 -0.01
N GLU A 197 13.70 16.18 -1.30
CA GLU A 197 14.68 16.87 -2.17
C GLU A 197 14.39 18.37 -2.27
N HIS A 198 13.14 18.74 -2.60
CA HIS A 198 12.73 20.13 -2.71
C HIS A 198 12.86 20.90 -1.40
N ALA A 199 12.69 20.25 -0.25
CA ALA A 199 12.87 20.86 1.07
C ALA A 199 14.35 21.09 1.45
N GLY A 200 15.31 20.67 0.62
CA GLY A 200 16.74 20.86 0.86
C GLY A 200 17.36 19.84 1.82
N MET A 201 16.77 18.65 1.98
CA MET A 201 17.33 17.59 2.83
C MET A 201 18.68 17.07 2.32
N PHE A 202 18.87 17.08 1.00
CA PHE A 202 20.08 16.60 0.33
C PHE A 202 20.82 17.81 -0.23
N ASP A 203 21.44 18.59 0.66
CA ASP A 203 22.40 19.62 0.25
C ASP A 203 23.60 18.96 -0.48
N ASP A 204 24.45 19.72 -1.16
CA ASP A 204 25.49 19.28 -2.15
C ASP A 204 26.55 18.23 -1.68
N ARG A 205 26.38 17.61 -0.52
CA ARG A 205 27.20 16.49 -0.02
C ARG A 205 26.59 15.17 -0.53
N GLU A 206 27.26 14.57 -1.51
CA GLU A 206 26.89 13.25 -2.07
C GLU A 206 26.62 12.18 -0.99
N ASP A 207 27.27 12.29 0.18
CA ASP A 207 27.16 11.36 1.31
C ASP A 207 25.76 11.28 1.95
N ASP A 208 24.94 12.34 1.91
CA ASP A 208 23.63 12.35 2.59
C ASP A 208 22.57 11.50 1.85
N ARG A 209 22.79 11.24 0.55
CA ARG A 209 21.94 10.34 -0.25
C ARG A 209 22.22 8.86 0.01
N GLU A 210 23.38 8.50 0.55
CA GLU A 210 23.75 7.10 0.80
C GLU A 210 22.83 6.41 1.83
N PHE A 211 22.13 7.19 2.66
CA PHE A 211 21.19 6.66 3.66
C PHE A 211 19.80 6.34 3.09
N PHE A 212 19.54 6.66 1.83
CA PHE A 212 18.23 6.54 1.21
C PHE A 212 18.30 5.83 -0.14
N TYR A 213 17.43 4.86 -0.36
CA TYR A 213 17.23 4.34 -1.71
C TYR A 213 16.58 5.41 -2.58
N THR A 214 17.12 5.61 -3.77
CA THR A 214 16.47 6.44 -4.79
C THR A 214 15.14 5.80 -5.21
N PRO A 215 14.17 6.58 -5.72
CA PRO A 215 12.91 6.02 -6.22
C PRO A 215 13.12 4.90 -7.25
N ASP A 216 14.11 5.03 -8.12
CA ASP A 216 14.41 4.03 -9.15
C ASP A 216 15.01 2.73 -8.56
N GLU A 217 15.71 2.81 -7.43
CA GLU A 217 16.16 1.61 -6.70
C GLU A 217 14.99 0.91 -6.01
N VAL A 218 14.07 1.66 -5.43
CA VAL A 218 12.83 1.11 -4.86
C VAL A 218 11.95 0.47 -5.94
N ASP A 219 11.89 1.06 -7.14
CA ASP A 219 11.17 0.48 -8.28
C ASP A 219 11.79 -0.85 -8.74
N ARG A 220 13.12 -1.00 -8.58
CA ARG A 220 13.87 -2.24 -8.90
C ARG A 220 13.79 -3.30 -7.81
N GLN A 221 13.40 -2.95 -6.58
CA GLN A 221 13.16 -3.94 -5.51
C GLN A 221 11.86 -4.70 -5.84
N THR A 222 12.02 -5.88 -6.44
CA THR A 222 10.93 -6.78 -6.88
C THR A 222 10.37 -7.65 -5.75
N ARG A 223 10.76 -7.43 -4.49
CA ARG A 223 10.40 -8.27 -3.34
C ARG A 223 10.09 -7.45 -2.11
#